data_AF-A0A368X7B9-F1
#
_entry.id   AF-A0A368X7B9-F1
#
_cell.length_a   1.000
_cell.length_b   1.000
_cell.length_c   1.000
_cell.angle_alpha   90.00
_cell.angle_beta   90.00
_cell.angle_gamma   90.00
#
_symmetry.space_group_name_H-M   'P 1'
#
loop_
_entity.id
_entity.type
_entity.pdbx_description
1 polymer ?
#
loop_
_entity_poly.entity_id
_entity_poly.type
_entity_poly.pdbx_seq_one_letter_code
_entity_poly.pdbx_strand_id
1 'polypeptide(L)'
;MNRKTAIVFLLFILFLSGCLKEQTFEDFFHQKMTEMHKGEKNYTYSLVHTKLNVISENDAIAVFKEQNEQGEQIFIAYFKKQDKQWKWKDTRGSEWNSPHKWSATNQPPYIYSGPISDNSISEVFVGTEKAKILEVEGDKRFWYAISPIQDNEVFYNHEDGTNEKIEEIKHD
;
A
#
# COMPACT_ATOMS: atom_id res chain seq x y z
N MET A 1 -43.99 1.95 46.61
CA MET A 1 -42.87 1.78 45.65
C MET A 1 -41.98 3.02 45.75
N ASN A 2 -40.78 2.88 46.32
CA ASN A 2 -40.02 4.01 46.85
C ASN A 2 -39.37 4.86 45.75
N ARG A 3 -39.67 6.17 45.77
CA ARG A 3 -39.24 7.21 44.82
C ARG A 3 -37.71 7.43 44.73
N LYS A 4 -36.92 6.70 45.51
CA LYS A 4 -35.45 6.86 45.64
C LYS A 4 -34.62 5.87 44.81
N THR A 5 -35.23 4.83 44.23
CA THR A 5 -34.53 3.83 43.39
C THR A 5 -34.54 4.14 41.90
N ALA A 6 -35.37 5.08 41.43
CA ALA A 6 -35.46 5.43 40.01
C ALA A 6 -34.35 6.37 39.52
N ILE A 7 -33.64 7.07 40.42
CA ILE A 7 -32.65 8.10 40.05
C ILE A 7 -31.26 7.50 39.78
N VAL A 8 -30.94 6.32 40.35
CA VAL A 8 -29.62 5.68 40.18
C VAL A 8 -29.47 5.04 38.79
N PHE A 9 -30.56 4.67 38.12
CA PHE A 9 -30.51 4.02 36.80
C PHE A 9 -30.29 5.01 35.64
N LEU A 10 -30.52 6.31 35.83
CA LEU A 10 -30.37 7.31 34.78
C LEU A 10 -28.93 7.84 34.62
N LEU A 11 -28.06 7.60 35.62
CA LEU A 11 -26.66 8.07 35.62
C LEU A 11 -25.68 7.09 34.93
N PHE A 12 -26.09 5.85 34.65
CA PHE A 12 -25.23 4.86 33.99
C PHE A 12 -25.23 4.94 32.46
N ILE A 13 -26.20 5.65 31.85
CA ILE A 13 -26.31 5.75 30.39
C ILE A 13 -25.38 6.85 29.82
N LEU A 14 -24.90 7.77 30.65
CA LEU A 14 -24.10 8.93 30.20
C LEU A 14 -22.58 8.65 30.07
N PHE A 15 -22.09 7.46 30.43
CA PHE A 15 -20.66 7.14 30.42
C PHE A 15 -20.22 6.12 29.36
N LEU A 16 -21.11 5.66 28.48
CA LEU A 16 -20.77 4.72 27.40
C LEU A 16 -20.61 5.35 26.02
N SER A 17 -20.72 6.68 25.90
CA SER A 17 -20.19 7.41 24.75
C SER A 17 -18.68 7.58 24.89
N GLY A 18 -17.95 6.47 25.09
CA GLY A 18 -16.54 6.42 24.80
C GLY A 18 -16.42 6.65 23.30
N CYS A 19 -16.05 7.88 22.93
CA CYS A 19 -15.69 8.21 21.56
C CYS A 19 -14.46 7.34 21.24
N LEU A 20 -14.68 6.14 20.68
CA LEU A 20 -13.59 5.32 20.18
C LEU A 20 -12.91 6.18 19.12
N LYS A 21 -11.74 6.70 19.44
CA LYS A 21 -10.94 7.47 18.49
C LYS A 21 -10.77 6.60 17.25
N GLU A 22 -11.23 7.09 16.12
CA GLU A 22 -11.15 6.34 14.87
C GLU A 22 -9.67 6.03 14.58
N GLN A 23 -9.38 4.76 14.28
CA GLN A 23 -8.03 4.30 14.00
C GLN A 23 -7.50 5.00 12.74
N THR A 24 -6.30 5.55 12.82
CA THR A 24 -5.66 6.13 11.63
C THR A 24 -5.23 5.02 10.67
N PHE A 25 -4.99 5.37 9.41
CA PHE A 25 -4.51 4.40 8.43
C PHE A 25 -3.17 3.77 8.84
N GLU A 26 -2.21 4.60 9.28
CA GLU A 26 -0.89 4.13 9.67
C GLU A 26 -0.94 3.27 10.94
N ASP A 27 -1.78 3.62 11.92
CA ASP A 27 -2.00 2.77 13.10
C ASP A 27 -2.51 1.37 12.69
N PHE A 28 -3.48 1.33 11.77
CA PHE A 28 -4.00 0.07 11.23
C PHE A 28 -2.91 -0.73 10.51
N PHE A 29 -2.13 -0.07 9.65
CA PHE A 29 -1.04 -0.68 8.91
C PHE A 29 -0.02 -1.33 9.86
N HIS A 30 0.52 -0.56 10.81
CA HIS A 30 1.52 -1.06 11.77
C HIS A 30 0.98 -2.17 12.67
N GLN A 31 -0.29 -2.08 13.07
CA GLN A 31 -0.95 -3.18 13.78
C GLN A 31 -0.99 -4.44 12.92
N LYS A 32 -1.40 -4.34 11.65
CA LYS A 32 -1.49 -5.49 10.74
C LYS A 32 -0.14 -6.13 10.46
N MET A 33 0.90 -5.34 10.21
CA MET A 33 2.26 -5.85 10.04
C MET A 33 2.72 -6.63 11.27
N THR A 34 2.45 -6.10 12.47
CA THR A 34 2.78 -6.76 13.74
C THR A 34 2.02 -8.06 13.93
N GLU A 35 0.73 -8.10 13.55
CA GLU A 35 -0.11 -9.30 13.64
C GLU A 35 0.32 -10.39 12.66
N MET A 36 0.61 -10.04 11.40
CA MET A 36 0.97 -10.99 10.34
C MET A 36 2.30 -11.70 10.61
N HIS A 37 3.29 -10.97 11.13
CA HIS A 37 4.64 -11.50 11.35
C HIS A 37 4.93 -11.85 12.81
N LYS A 38 3.87 -12.07 13.60
CA LYS A 38 4.00 -12.38 15.02
C LYS A 38 4.76 -13.70 15.22
N GLY A 39 5.94 -13.62 15.82
CA GLY A 39 6.78 -14.77 16.15
C GLY A 39 7.92 -15.03 15.17
N GLU A 40 7.99 -14.27 14.08
CA GLU A 40 9.14 -14.29 13.16
C GLU A 40 10.35 -13.59 13.82
N LYS A 41 11.52 -14.25 13.82
CA LYS A 41 12.69 -13.79 14.58
C LYS A 41 13.59 -12.82 13.82
N ASN A 42 13.59 -12.89 12.49
CA ASN A 42 14.47 -12.11 11.61
C ASN A 42 13.68 -11.19 10.67
N TYR A 43 12.45 -10.85 11.06
CA TYR A 43 11.57 -10.01 10.28
C TYR A 43 11.72 -8.56 10.73
N THR A 44 11.96 -7.67 9.76
CA THR A 44 11.79 -6.23 9.97
C THR A 44 11.06 -5.62 8.78
N TYR A 45 10.38 -4.50 9.00
CA TYR A 45 9.77 -3.75 7.92
C TYR A 45 9.96 -2.25 8.13
N SER A 46 9.84 -1.49 7.05
CA SER A 46 9.83 -0.03 7.09
C SER A 46 8.81 0.52 6.11
N LEU A 47 8.03 1.50 6.56
CA LEU A 47 7.08 2.20 5.71
C LEU A 47 7.82 3.25 4.88
N VAL A 48 7.71 3.16 3.56
CA VAL A 48 8.39 4.05 2.60
C VAL A 48 7.47 5.20 2.18
N HIS A 49 6.21 4.88 1.87
CA HIS A 49 5.27 5.87 1.39
C HIS A 49 3.83 5.50 1.75
N THR A 50 3.03 6.49 2.12
CA THR A 50 1.59 6.37 2.26
C THR A 50 0.90 7.42 1.38
N LYS A 51 -0.26 7.06 0.85
CA LYS A 51 -1.15 8.00 0.17
C LYS A 51 -2.59 7.63 0.50
N LEU A 52 -3.33 8.57 1.07
CA LEU A 52 -4.77 8.48 1.28
C LEU A 52 -5.51 9.00 0.05
N ASN A 53 -6.77 8.61 -0.08
CA ASN A 53 -7.71 9.10 -1.07
C ASN A 53 -7.18 8.95 -2.50
N VAL A 54 -6.70 7.76 -2.81
CA VAL A 54 -6.01 7.42 -4.05
C VAL A 54 -6.99 7.41 -5.21
N ILE A 55 -8.15 6.76 -5.03
CA ILE A 55 -9.24 6.74 -6.02
C ILE A 55 -10.52 7.28 -5.43
N SER A 56 -10.74 7.06 -4.14
CA SER A 56 -11.92 7.50 -3.41
C SER A 56 -11.54 7.96 -2.01
N GLU A 57 -12.36 8.79 -1.37
CA GLU A 57 -12.09 9.37 -0.02
C GLU A 57 -11.88 8.36 1.12
N ASN A 58 -12.00 7.06 0.82
CA ASN A 58 -11.96 5.98 1.79
C ASN A 58 -11.01 4.86 1.34
N ASP A 59 -9.96 5.20 0.60
CA ASP A 59 -8.91 4.26 0.26
C ASP A 59 -7.51 4.83 0.49
N ALA A 60 -6.54 3.92 0.48
CA ALA A 60 -5.15 4.25 0.71
C ALA A 60 -4.24 3.23 0.04
N ILE A 61 -2.99 3.64 -0.17
CA ILE A 61 -1.88 2.72 -0.42
C ILE A 61 -0.79 2.89 0.63
N ALA A 62 -0.04 1.80 0.86
CA ALA A 62 1.24 1.83 1.54
C ALA A 62 2.29 1.15 0.65
N VAL A 63 3.43 1.81 0.46
CA VAL A 63 4.66 1.21 -0.06
C VAL A 63 5.58 0.98 1.12
N PHE A 64 6.10 -0.23 1.26
CA PHE A 64 6.92 -0.62 2.40
C PHE A 64 7.97 -1.66 2.00
N LYS A 65 9.10 -1.66 2.71
CA LYS A 65 10.12 -2.69 2.60
C LYS A 65 9.93 -3.72 3.69
N GLU A 66 10.23 -4.98 3.37
CA GLU A 66 10.41 -6.04 4.34
C GLU A 66 11.81 -6.62 4.19
N GLN A 67 12.38 -7.02 5.33
CA GLN A 67 13.56 -7.86 5.39
C GLN A 67 13.16 -9.17 6.08
N ASN A 68 13.27 -10.27 5.36
CA ASN A 68 12.96 -11.61 5.85
C ASN A 68 14.07 -12.61 5.40
N GLU A 69 13.81 -13.91 5.54
CA GLU A 69 14.78 -14.96 5.17
C GLU A 69 15.09 -15.03 3.67
N GLN A 70 14.20 -14.50 2.82
CA GLN A 70 14.38 -14.41 1.36
C GLN A 70 15.17 -13.16 0.95
N GLY A 71 15.42 -12.23 1.87
CA GLY A 71 16.15 -11.00 1.63
C GLY A 71 15.27 -9.75 1.79
N GLU A 72 15.76 -8.64 1.22
CA GLU A 72 15.01 -7.38 1.19
C GLU A 72 14.04 -7.38 0.00
N GLN A 73 12.77 -7.12 0.28
CA GLN A 73 11.69 -7.03 -0.70
C GLN A 73 10.96 -5.70 -0.54
N ILE A 74 10.37 -5.18 -1.61
CA ILE A 74 9.51 -4.01 -1.58
C ILE A 74 8.11 -4.37 -2.03
N PHE A 75 7.13 -3.82 -1.32
CA PHE A 75 5.71 -4.08 -1.53
C PHE A 75 4.93 -2.79 -1.69
N ILE A 76 3.84 -2.87 -2.45
CA ILE A 76 2.75 -1.90 -2.46
C ILE A 76 1.46 -2.64 -2.09
N ALA A 77 0.73 -2.10 -1.13
CA ALA A 77 -0.56 -2.64 -0.69
C ALA A 77 -1.68 -1.61 -0.82
N TYR A 78 -2.86 -2.10 -1.17
CA TYR A 78 -4.08 -1.30 -1.27
C TYR A 78 -5.04 -1.59 -0.14
N PHE A 79 -5.63 -0.51 0.36
CA PHE A 79 -6.49 -0.52 1.52
C PHE A 79 -7.77 0.22 1.20
N LYS A 80 -8.88 -0.31 1.71
CA LYS A 80 -10.18 0.33 1.59
C LYS A 80 -10.86 0.37 2.94
N LYS A 81 -11.34 1.55 3.32
CA LYS A 81 -12.16 1.77 4.50
C LYS A 81 -13.60 1.35 4.18
N GLN A 82 -14.11 0.39 4.95
CA GLN A 82 -15.49 -0.11 4.88
C GLN A 82 -16.04 -0.13 6.29
N ASP A 83 -17.23 0.45 6.50
CA ASP A 83 -17.88 0.51 7.82
C ASP A 83 -16.97 1.15 8.89
N LYS A 84 -16.25 2.21 8.51
CA LYS A 84 -15.26 2.93 9.33
C LYS A 84 -14.01 2.14 9.71
N GLN A 85 -13.82 0.95 9.14
CA GLN A 85 -12.66 0.09 9.39
C GLN A 85 -11.82 -0.08 8.13
N TRP A 86 -10.50 0.04 8.28
CA TRP A 86 -9.58 -0.27 7.20
C TRP A 86 -9.55 -1.77 6.92
N LYS A 87 -9.46 -2.12 5.64
CA LYS A 87 -9.29 -3.50 5.18
C LYS A 87 -8.14 -3.54 4.19
N TRP A 88 -7.24 -4.48 4.40
CA TRP A 88 -6.21 -4.87 3.45
C TRP A 88 -6.89 -5.58 2.27
N LYS A 89 -6.72 -5.08 1.06
CA LYS A 89 -7.43 -5.60 -0.12
C LYS A 89 -6.52 -6.36 -1.07
N ASP A 90 -5.33 -5.83 -1.33
CA ASP A 90 -4.38 -6.45 -2.23
C ASP A 90 -2.95 -6.04 -1.86
N THR A 91 -1.98 -6.85 -2.26
CA THR A 91 -0.55 -6.58 -2.16
C THR A 91 0.13 -7.06 -3.44
N ARG A 92 1.08 -6.27 -3.90
CA ARG A 92 2.10 -6.69 -4.87
C ARG A 92 3.48 -6.40 -4.31
N GLY A 93 4.43 -7.24 -4.64
CA GLY A 93 5.80 -7.07 -4.20
C GLY A 93 6.80 -7.62 -5.19
N SER A 94 8.04 -7.19 -5.04
CA SER A 94 9.17 -7.66 -5.82
C SER A 94 10.44 -7.62 -4.98
N GLU A 95 11.34 -8.53 -5.29
CA GLU A 95 12.75 -8.39 -4.93
C GLU A 95 13.39 -7.31 -5.82
N TRP A 96 14.38 -6.60 -5.29
CA TRP A 96 15.09 -5.53 -6.01
C TRP A 96 15.86 -6.02 -7.24
N ASN A 97 16.46 -7.21 -7.15
CA ASN A 97 17.33 -7.77 -8.18
C ASN A 97 16.61 -8.78 -9.09
N SER A 98 15.29 -8.83 -9.00
CA SER A 98 14.52 -9.78 -9.79
C SER A 98 14.61 -9.43 -11.28
N PRO A 99 14.72 -10.41 -12.21
CA PRO A 99 14.66 -10.14 -13.66
C PRO A 99 13.30 -9.54 -14.10
N HIS A 100 12.35 -9.58 -13.18
CA HIS A 100 10.98 -9.12 -13.21
C HIS A 100 10.89 -7.58 -13.10
N LYS A 101 10.58 -6.88 -14.21
CA LYS A 101 10.57 -5.41 -14.25
C LYS A 101 9.30 -4.77 -13.67
N TRP A 102 8.11 -5.39 -13.78
CA TRP A 102 6.87 -4.90 -13.16
C TRP A 102 5.72 -5.92 -13.13
N SER A 103 4.74 -5.71 -12.24
CA SER A 103 3.49 -6.48 -12.16
C SER A 103 2.29 -5.58 -11.84
N ALA A 104 1.07 -6.12 -12.05
CA ALA A 104 -0.18 -5.47 -11.69
C ALA A 104 -1.05 -6.28 -10.72
N THR A 105 -1.91 -5.60 -9.96
CA THR A 105 -3.03 -6.25 -9.28
C THR A 105 -4.04 -6.79 -10.29
N ASN A 106 -4.76 -7.85 -9.94
CA ASN A 106 -5.68 -8.53 -10.87
C ASN A 106 -7.12 -8.01 -10.81
N GLN A 107 -7.40 -7.06 -9.91
CA GLN A 107 -8.71 -6.46 -9.71
C GLN A 107 -8.60 -4.94 -9.58
N PRO A 108 -9.65 -4.20 -9.97
CA PRO A 108 -9.66 -2.77 -9.82
C PRO A 108 -9.66 -2.35 -8.33
N PRO A 109 -8.88 -1.32 -7.97
CA PRO A 109 -8.00 -0.62 -8.90
C PRO A 109 -6.75 -1.38 -9.25
N TYR A 110 -6.39 -1.29 -10.53
CA TYR A 110 -5.18 -1.89 -11.07
C TYR A 110 -3.99 -1.05 -10.60
N ILE A 111 -3.11 -1.67 -9.83
CA ILE A 111 -1.90 -1.06 -9.29
C ILE A 111 -0.74 -1.70 -10.01
N TYR A 112 -0.13 -0.91 -10.86
CA TYR A 112 1.09 -1.25 -11.58
C TYR A 112 2.26 -0.81 -10.74
N SER A 113 3.25 -1.67 -10.57
CA SER A 113 4.43 -1.30 -9.83
C SER A 113 5.64 -2.16 -10.16
N GLY A 114 6.81 -1.61 -9.91
CA GLY A 114 8.06 -2.32 -10.10
C GLY A 114 9.26 -1.61 -9.47
N PRO A 115 10.33 -2.35 -9.18
CA PRO A 115 11.62 -1.77 -8.85
C PRO A 115 12.27 -1.16 -10.09
N ILE A 116 13.09 -0.13 -9.88
CA ILE A 116 13.97 0.48 -10.87
C ILE A 116 15.40 0.40 -10.34
N SER A 117 16.25 -0.29 -11.10
CA SER A 117 17.69 -0.39 -10.84
C SER A 117 18.54 0.40 -11.85
N ASP A 118 17.99 0.72 -13.02
CA ASP A 118 18.67 1.53 -14.03
C ASP A 118 18.41 3.02 -13.76
N ASN A 119 19.47 3.74 -13.38
CA ASN A 119 19.42 5.17 -13.06
C ASN A 119 19.15 6.06 -14.27
N SER A 120 19.32 5.57 -15.50
CA SER A 120 18.98 6.33 -16.71
C SER A 120 17.47 6.46 -16.93
N ILE A 121 16.64 5.66 -16.25
CA ILE A 121 15.18 5.77 -16.35
C ILE A 121 14.75 7.04 -15.62
N SER A 122 14.16 7.97 -16.35
CA SER A 122 13.70 9.26 -15.84
C SER A 122 12.20 9.29 -15.56
N GLU A 123 11.41 8.54 -16.35
CA GLU A 123 9.96 8.47 -16.22
C GLU A 123 9.47 7.04 -16.52
N VAL A 124 8.33 6.70 -15.92
CA VAL A 124 7.59 5.48 -16.23
C VAL A 124 6.16 5.86 -16.58
N PHE A 125 5.60 5.22 -17.60
CA PHE A 125 4.23 5.39 -18.05
C PHE A 125 3.49 4.06 -18.05
N VAL A 126 2.21 4.10 -17.69
CA VAL A 126 1.26 3.01 -17.89
C VAL A 126 0.18 3.50 -18.85
N GLY A 127 0.21 3.00 -20.08
CA GLY A 127 -0.51 3.58 -21.20
C GLY A 127 -0.13 5.04 -21.39
N THR A 128 -1.06 5.94 -21.05
CA THR A 128 -0.85 7.40 -21.11
C THR A 128 -0.60 8.05 -19.75
N GLU A 129 -0.73 7.29 -18.66
CA GLU A 129 -0.63 7.80 -17.29
C GLU A 129 0.82 7.77 -16.80
N LYS A 130 1.32 8.92 -16.34
CA LYS A 130 2.67 9.01 -15.75
C LYS A 130 2.66 8.38 -14.36
N ALA A 131 3.51 7.38 -14.16
CA ALA A 131 3.71 6.76 -12.87
C ALA A 131 4.47 7.68 -11.90
N LYS A 132 4.29 7.41 -10.61
CA LYS A 132 5.09 8.04 -9.56
C LYS A 132 6.32 7.19 -9.31
N ILE A 133 7.50 7.81 -9.36
CA ILE A 133 8.77 7.22 -8.92
C ILE A 133 9.06 7.68 -7.49
N LEU A 134 9.46 6.74 -6.63
CA LEU A 134 9.86 6.95 -5.25
C LEU A 134 11.36 6.63 -5.12
N GLU A 135 12.12 7.57 -4.56
CA GLU A 135 13.46 7.30 -4.06
C GLU A 135 13.34 6.51 -2.75
N VAL A 136 13.96 5.32 -2.68
CA VAL A 136 13.81 4.44 -1.51
C VAL A 136 15.08 4.44 -0.66
N GLU A 137 16.19 3.95 -1.21
CA GLU A 137 17.48 3.94 -0.51
C GLU A 137 18.64 3.75 -1.50
N GLY A 138 19.67 4.59 -1.40
CA GLY A 138 20.80 4.54 -2.33
C GLY A 138 20.35 4.85 -3.75
N ASP A 139 20.58 3.91 -4.67
CA ASP A 139 20.13 3.92 -6.06
C ASP A 139 18.81 3.18 -6.29
N LYS A 140 18.22 2.59 -5.24
CA LYS A 140 16.96 1.84 -5.35
C LYS A 140 15.79 2.81 -5.48
N ARG A 141 15.09 2.69 -6.59
CA ARG A 141 13.88 3.45 -6.90
C ARG A 141 12.71 2.50 -7.10
N PHE A 142 11.51 2.93 -6.74
CA PHE A 142 10.30 2.14 -6.90
C PHE A 142 9.22 2.97 -7.56
N TRP A 143 8.58 2.44 -8.58
CA TRP A 143 7.52 3.15 -9.26
C TRP A 143 6.16 2.51 -9.04
N TYR A 144 5.11 3.33 -9.08
CA TYR A 144 3.76 2.84 -9.16
C TYR A 144 2.84 3.75 -9.97
N ALA A 145 1.84 3.16 -10.60
CA ALA A 145 0.70 3.84 -11.20
C ALA A 145 -0.59 3.13 -10.82
N ILE A 146 -1.69 3.86 -10.77
CA ILE A 146 -2.98 3.33 -10.33
C ILE A 146 -4.04 3.73 -11.33
N SER A 147 -4.76 2.75 -11.85
CA SER A 147 -5.80 2.96 -12.86
C SER A 147 -7.08 2.22 -12.49
N PRO A 148 -8.26 2.83 -12.71
CA PRO A 148 -9.53 2.11 -12.62
C PRO A 148 -9.75 1.15 -13.80
N ILE A 149 -8.98 1.28 -14.89
CA ILE A 149 -9.10 0.49 -16.12
C ILE A 149 -7.80 -0.30 -16.31
N GLN A 150 -7.92 -1.56 -16.75
CA GLN A 150 -6.75 -2.38 -17.05
C GLN A 150 -6.03 -1.82 -18.27
N ASP A 151 -4.72 -1.68 -18.16
CA ASP A 151 -3.78 -1.31 -19.21
C ASP A 151 -2.60 -2.28 -19.09
N ASN A 152 -2.03 -2.70 -20.19
CA ASN A 152 -0.95 -3.69 -20.21
C ASN A 152 0.31 -3.14 -20.88
N GLU A 153 0.34 -1.85 -21.17
CA GLU A 153 1.49 -1.21 -21.79
C GLU A 153 2.23 -0.35 -20.76
N VAL A 154 3.45 -0.77 -20.43
CA VAL A 154 4.35 0.00 -19.58
C VAL A 154 5.54 0.45 -20.41
N PHE A 155 5.88 1.73 -20.30
CA PHE A 155 7.03 2.33 -20.98
C PHE A 155 7.97 2.98 -19.97
N TYR A 156 9.27 2.78 -20.16
CA TYR A 156 10.32 3.53 -19.49
C TYR A 156 10.87 4.57 -20.46
N ASN A 157 10.93 5.83 -20.02
CA ASN A 157 11.64 6.88 -20.74
C ASN A 157 12.99 7.11 -20.07
N HIS A 158 14.05 7.04 -20.85
CA HIS A 158 15.41 7.26 -20.40
C HIS A 158 15.78 8.74 -20.52
N GLU A 159 16.80 9.18 -19.77
CA GLU A 159 17.31 10.56 -19.78
C GLU A 159 17.80 11.02 -21.17
N ASP A 160 18.22 10.08 -22.02
CA ASP A 160 18.62 10.35 -23.40
C ASP A 160 17.43 10.51 -24.38
N GLY A 161 16.20 10.37 -23.87
CA GLY A 161 14.96 10.48 -24.63
C GLY A 161 14.53 9.20 -25.34
N THR A 162 15.22 8.07 -25.13
CA THR A 162 14.79 6.77 -25.64
C THR A 162 13.65 6.20 -24.81
N ASN A 163 12.76 5.45 -25.45
CA ASN A 163 11.61 4.81 -24.81
C ASN A 163 11.70 3.29 -24.99
N GLU A 164 11.59 2.54 -23.88
CA GLU A 164 11.58 1.08 -23.85
C GLU A 164 10.19 0.59 -23.42
N LYS A 165 9.55 -0.28 -24.22
CA LYS A 165 8.34 -1.00 -23.79
C LYS A 165 8.76 -2.17 -22.89
N ILE A 166 8.10 -2.31 -21.75
CA ILE A 166 8.42 -3.30 -20.73
C ILE A 166 7.31 -4.35 -20.64
N GLU A 167 7.68 -5.63 -20.69
CA GLU A 167 6.73 -6.74 -20.60
C GLU A 167 6.25 -6.98 -19.16
N GLU A 168 4.95 -7.25 -19.02
CA GLU A 168 4.32 -7.65 -17.75
C GLU A 168 4.76 -9.04 -17.31
N ILE A 169 4.89 -9.23 -16.00
CA ILE A 169 4.96 -10.56 -15.42
C ILE A 169 3.55 -11.02 -15.07
N LYS A 170 3.13 -12.11 -15.71
CA LYS A 170 1.92 -12.82 -15.30
C LYS A 170 2.27 -13.77 -14.15
N HIS A 171 1.60 -13.61 -13.02
CA HIS A 171 1.63 -14.57 -11.94
C HIS A 171 0.39 -15.47 -12.07
N ASP A 172 0.62 -16.78 -12.24
CA ASP A 172 -0.43 -17.82 -12.26
C ASP A 172 -1.04 -18.06 -10.88
#